data_AF-A0A0P1FUW1-F1
#
_entry.id   AF-A0A0P1FUW1-F1
#
_cell.length_a   1.000
_cell.length_b   1.000
_cell.length_c   1.000
_cell.angle_alpha   90.00
_cell.angle_beta   90.00
_cell.angle_gamma   90.00
#
_symmetry.space_group_name_H-M   'P 1'
#
loop_
_entity.id
_entity.type
_entity.pdbx_description
1 polymer ?
#
loop_
_entity_poly.entity_id
_entity_poly.type
_entity_poly.pdbx_seq_one_letter_code
_entity_poly.pdbx_strand_id
1 'polypeptide(L)'
;MMRTITIIQHRDPMPDYSNEEDRYEMAKMLLQEAKLDSTDPVEQVIEASWAAGFNGFDDACLRLLAGFLGLFPIDWLEDQQGKITVQFGTALDAINSNADNVNFWENGYLRDEAARREPRRWRLHEAELARQFHRHLT
;
A
#
# COMPACT_ATOMS: atom_id res chain seq x y z
N MET A 1 2.92 -0.45 14.85
CA MET A 1 1.96 -1.56 15.04
C MET A 1 2.04 -2.40 13.79
N MET A 2 2.37 -3.68 13.91
CA MET A 2 2.41 -4.59 12.76
C MET A 2 1.10 -5.37 12.71
N ARG A 3 0.56 -5.51 11.51
CA ARG A 3 -0.70 -6.23 11.28
C ARG A 3 -0.59 -7.06 10.02
N THR A 4 -0.88 -8.35 10.12
CA THR A 4 -0.93 -9.25 8.97
C THR A 4 -2.38 -9.43 8.54
N ILE A 5 -2.64 -9.27 7.25
CA ILE A 5 -3.96 -9.44 6.68
C ILE A 5 -3.86 -10.36 5.49
N THR A 6 -4.83 -11.26 5.42
CA THR A 6 -4.91 -12.26 4.38
C THR A 6 -6.27 -12.16 3.71
N ILE A 7 -6.27 -12.03 2.40
CA ILE A 7 -7.47 -12.00 1.58
C ILE A 7 -7.39 -13.03 0.47
N ILE A 8 -8.54 -13.41 -0.06
CA ILE A 8 -8.66 -14.15 -1.31
C ILE A 8 -9.19 -13.14 -2.33
N GLN A 9 -8.52 -13.01 -3.48
CA GLN A 9 -9.04 -12.16 -4.54
C GLN A 9 -10.34 -12.76 -5.09
N HIS A 10 -11.41 -11.95 -5.11
CA HIS A 10 -12.73 -12.39 -5.56
C HIS A 10 -13.09 -11.89 -6.96
N ARG A 11 -12.16 -11.21 -7.64
CA ARG A 11 -12.41 -10.42 -8.85
C ARG A 11 -11.53 -10.85 -10.01
N ASP A 12 -11.80 -10.25 -11.16
CA ASP A 12 -11.07 -10.49 -12.40
C ASP A 12 -9.56 -10.32 -12.16
N PRO A 13 -8.71 -11.28 -12.59
CA PRO A 13 -7.25 -11.13 -12.54
C PRO A 13 -6.75 -9.92 -13.34
N MET A 14 -7.57 -9.38 -14.25
CA MET A 14 -7.29 -8.19 -15.03
C MET A 14 -8.41 -7.16 -14.82
N PRO A 15 -8.42 -6.45 -13.68
CA PRO A 15 -9.47 -5.47 -13.41
C PRO A 15 -9.49 -4.40 -14.50
N ASP A 16 -10.68 -3.85 -14.77
CA ASP A 16 -10.81 -2.73 -15.70
C ASP A 16 -9.96 -1.57 -15.18
N TYR A 17 -9.05 -1.02 -15.96
CA TYR A 17 -8.19 0.12 -15.60
C TYR A 17 -8.63 1.44 -16.28
N SER A 18 -9.85 1.51 -16.81
CA SER A 18 -10.40 2.76 -17.33
C SER A 18 -10.90 3.68 -16.19
N ASN A 19 -10.66 4.99 -16.30
CA ASN A 19 -11.09 6.00 -15.31
C ASN A 19 -10.62 5.70 -13.86
N GLU A 20 -9.38 5.24 -13.70
CA GLU A 20 -8.83 4.90 -12.37
C GLU A 20 -8.95 6.02 -11.35
N GLU A 21 -8.70 7.27 -11.74
CA GLU A 21 -8.77 8.41 -10.82
C GLU A 21 -10.20 8.63 -10.30
N ASP A 22 -11.21 8.56 -11.18
CA ASP A 22 -12.62 8.73 -10.79
C ASP A 22 -13.06 7.63 -9.82
N ARG A 23 -12.59 6.40 -10.05
CA ARG A 23 -12.87 5.27 -9.16
C ARG A 23 -12.12 5.36 -7.84
N TYR A 24 -10.90 5.89 -7.87
CA TYR A 24 -10.13 6.16 -6.65
C TYR A 24 -10.85 7.20 -5.78
N GLU A 25 -11.36 8.28 -6.38
CA GLU A 25 -12.18 9.25 -5.67
C GLU A 25 -13.50 8.65 -5.17
N MET A 26 -14.15 7.77 -5.95
CA MET A 26 -15.32 7.02 -5.47
C MET A 26 -15.00 6.18 -4.23
N ALA A 27 -13.88 5.45 -4.23
CA ALA A 27 -13.45 4.67 -3.06
C ALA A 27 -13.24 5.56 -1.83
N LYS A 28 -12.66 6.74 -2.01
CA LYS A 28 -12.50 7.74 -0.93
C LYS A 28 -13.84 8.23 -0.39
N MET A 29 -14.80 8.53 -1.26
CA MET A 29 -16.14 8.94 -0.82
C MET A 29 -16.82 7.83 -0.01
N LEU A 30 -16.73 6.57 -0.45
CA LEU A 30 -17.30 5.43 0.28
C LEU A 30 -16.74 5.29 1.70
N LEU A 31 -15.43 5.48 1.86
CA LEU A 31 -14.77 5.48 3.16
C LEU A 31 -15.21 6.65 4.05
N GLN A 32 -15.42 7.82 3.47
CA GLN A 32 -15.84 9.02 4.22
C GLN A 32 -17.32 8.96 4.63
N GLU A 33 -18.18 8.37 3.80
CA GLU A 33 -19.62 8.28 4.04
C GLU A 33 -20.02 7.09 4.93
N ALA A 34 -19.05 6.26 5.36
CA ALA A 34 -19.25 5.08 6.21
C ALA A 34 -20.32 4.10 5.70
N LYS A 35 -20.46 3.98 4.37
CA LYS A 35 -21.44 3.07 3.71
C LYS A 35 -20.93 1.63 3.61
N LEU A 36 -20.12 1.19 4.57
CA LEU A 36 -19.38 -0.08 4.52
C LEU A 36 -19.85 -0.99 5.66
N ASP A 37 -19.82 -2.30 5.40
CA ASP A 37 -20.40 -3.30 6.30
C ASP A 37 -19.40 -3.69 7.41
N SER A 38 -18.09 -3.67 7.12
CA SER A 38 -17.08 -4.01 8.13
C SER A 38 -16.88 -2.91 9.18
N THR A 39 -16.57 -3.33 10.41
CA THR A 39 -16.13 -2.45 11.50
C THR A 39 -14.61 -2.31 11.59
N ASP A 40 -13.86 -3.18 10.89
CA ASP A 40 -12.41 -3.13 10.88
C ASP A 40 -11.92 -2.12 9.84
N PRO A 41 -11.10 -1.11 10.21
CA PRO A 41 -10.70 -0.06 9.28
C PRO A 41 -9.97 -0.55 8.03
N VAL A 42 -9.21 -1.64 8.12
CA VAL A 42 -8.51 -2.18 6.94
C VAL A 42 -9.48 -2.92 6.03
N GLU A 43 -10.36 -3.73 6.60
CA GLU A 43 -11.41 -4.39 5.82
C GLU A 43 -12.31 -3.36 5.14
N GLN A 44 -12.64 -2.23 5.80
CA GLN A 44 -13.36 -1.13 5.19
C GLN A 44 -12.64 -0.57 3.95
N VAL A 45 -11.33 -0.35 4.02
CA VAL A 45 -10.56 0.10 2.85
C VAL A 45 -10.61 -0.93 1.72
N ILE A 46 -10.50 -2.22 2.05
CA ILE A 46 -10.58 -3.30 1.06
C ILE A 46 -11.98 -3.36 0.43
N GLU A 47 -13.04 -3.26 1.24
CA GLU A 47 -14.44 -3.22 0.78
C GLU A 47 -14.70 -2.01 -0.13
N ALA A 48 -14.20 -0.82 0.23
CA ALA A 48 -14.31 0.37 -0.60
C ALA A 48 -13.56 0.24 -1.93
N SER A 49 -12.35 -0.32 -1.90
CA SER A 49 -11.58 -0.64 -3.11
C SER A 49 -12.37 -1.58 -4.02
N TRP A 50 -12.91 -2.67 -3.47
CA TRP A 50 -13.78 -3.56 -4.22
C TRP A 50 -14.99 -2.80 -4.77
N ALA A 51 -15.79 -2.12 -3.95
CA ALA A 51 -16.96 -1.39 -4.43
C ALA A 51 -16.64 -0.42 -5.59
N ALA A 52 -15.44 0.18 -5.61
CA ALA A 52 -14.97 1.07 -6.66
C ALA A 52 -14.39 0.40 -7.92
N GLY A 53 -14.21 -0.92 -7.95
CA GLY A 53 -13.68 -1.63 -9.14
C GLY A 53 -12.30 -2.25 -8.96
N PHE A 54 -11.60 -1.93 -7.87
CA PHE A 54 -10.23 -2.36 -7.59
C PHE A 54 -10.16 -3.77 -7.00
N ASN A 55 -8.98 -4.37 -7.06
CA ASN A 55 -8.65 -5.59 -6.33
C ASN A 55 -8.15 -5.25 -4.92
N GLY A 56 -8.21 -6.21 -4.01
CA GLY A 56 -7.65 -5.98 -2.69
C GLY A 56 -6.13 -5.88 -2.80
N PHE A 57 -5.51 -4.90 -2.14
CA PHE A 57 -4.07 -4.67 -2.18
C PHE A 57 -3.48 -4.35 -3.56
N ASP A 58 -4.28 -3.98 -4.56
CA ASP A 58 -3.71 -3.32 -5.73
C ASP A 58 -3.16 -1.92 -5.36
N ASP A 59 -2.53 -1.26 -6.33
CA ASP A 59 -1.93 0.06 -6.14
C ASP A 59 -2.92 1.06 -5.51
N ALA A 60 -4.16 1.12 -6.00
CA ALA A 60 -5.18 2.01 -5.47
C ALA A 60 -5.52 1.66 -4.01
N CYS A 61 -5.73 0.39 -3.69
CA CYS A 61 -6.01 -0.08 -2.34
C CYS A 61 -4.85 0.23 -1.38
N LEU A 62 -3.61 -0.03 -1.78
CA LEU A 62 -2.42 0.28 -0.97
C LEU A 62 -2.29 1.78 -0.70
N ARG A 63 -2.56 2.63 -1.71
CA ARG A 63 -2.58 4.09 -1.54
C ARG A 63 -3.62 4.53 -0.51
N LEU A 64 -4.82 3.94 -0.53
CA LEU A 64 -5.86 4.21 0.47
C LEU A 64 -5.44 3.76 1.87
N LEU A 65 -4.86 2.57 2.01
CA LEU A 65 -4.36 2.07 3.30
C LEU A 65 -3.28 2.98 3.89
N ALA A 66 -2.34 3.45 3.07
CA ALA A 66 -1.31 4.38 3.48
C ALA A 66 -1.89 5.76 3.83
N GLY A 67 -2.79 6.30 3.00
CA GLY A 67 -3.38 7.62 3.18
C GLY A 67 -4.33 7.70 4.38
N PHE A 68 -5.28 6.77 4.49
CA PHE A 68 -6.32 6.80 5.52
C PHE A 68 -5.84 6.22 6.84
N LEU A 69 -5.09 5.11 6.81
CA LEU A 69 -4.74 4.36 8.02
C LEU A 69 -3.26 4.49 8.40
N GLY A 70 -2.43 5.04 7.52
CA GLY A 70 -0.98 5.07 7.74
C GLY A 70 -0.34 3.68 7.74
N LEU A 71 -0.95 2.73 7.04
CA LEU A 71 -0.49 1.35 6.92
C LEU A 71 0.20 1.14 5.59
N PHE A 72 1.41 0.62 5.65
CA PHE A 72 2.28 0.39 4.49
C PHE A 72 2.65 -1.08 4.39
N PRO A 73 2.70 -1.65 3.18
CA PRO A 73 3.15 -3.03 3.01
C PRO A 73 4.63 -3.16 3.41
N ILE A 74 4.95 -4.21 4.15
CA ILE A 74 6.30 -4.55 4.65
C ILE A 74 6.78 -5.88 4.04
N ASP A 75 5.86 -6.82 3.92
CA ASP A 75 6.10 -8.13 3.34
C ASP A 75 4.84 -8.62 2.61
N TRP A 76 5.02 -9.43 1.57
CA TRP A 76 3.98 -9.84 0.65
C TRP A 76 4.17 -11.29 0.22
N LEU A 77 3.13 -12.09 0.42
CA LEU A 77 3.11 -13.50 0.02
C LEU A 77 1.81 -13.78 -0.73
N GLU A 78 1.93 -14.29 -1.94
CA GLU A 78 0.80 -14.80 -2.72
C GLU A 78 0.99 -16.30 -2.94
N ASP A 79 -0.03 -17.09 -2.62
CA ASP A 79 -0.01 -18.53 -2.88
C ASP A 79 -0.59 -18.89 -4.26
N GLN A 80 -0.43 -20.16 -4.64
CA GLN A 80 -0.91 -20.67 -5.94
C GLN A 80 -2.44 -20.65 -6.10
N GLN A 81 -3.19 -20.31 -5.04
CA GLN A 81 -4.65 -20.24 -5.02
C GLN A 81 -5.13 -18.78 -5.11
N GLY A 82 -4.23 -17.82 -5.31
CA GLY A 82 -4.55 -16.39 -5.38
C GLY A 82 -4.87 -15.77 -4.03
N LYS A 83 -4.45 -16.42 -2.93
CA LYS A 83 -4.57 -15.89 -1.59
C LYS A 83 -3.37 -15.00 -1.31
N ILE A 84 -3.64 -13.74 -0.99
CA ILE A 84 -2.62 -12.73 -0.74
C ILE A 84 -2.56 -12.47 0.76
N THR A 85 -1.37 -12.60 1.33
CA THR A 85 -1.05 -12.27 2.71
C THR A 85 -0.05 -11.12 2.73
N VAL A 86 -0.45 -10.01 3.33
CA VAL A 86 0.38 -8.81 3.43
C VAL A 86 0.63 -8.50 4.89
N GLN A 87 1.89 -8.30 5.24
CA GLN A 87 2.26 -7.71 6.52
C GLN A 87 2.29 -6.19 6.34
N PHE A 88 1.46 -5.49 7.10
CA PHE A 88 1.46 -4.05 7.17
C PHE A 88 2.20 -3.54 8.40
N GLY A 89 2.83 -2.38 8.25
CA GLY A 89 3.50 -1.65 9.31
C GLY A 89 3.31 -0.15 9.14
N THR A 90 4.03 0.61 9.95
CA THR A 90 4.08 2.07 9.86
C THR A 90 4.95 2.53 8.69
N ALA A 91 4.91 3.83 8.37
CA ALA A 91 5.86 4.43 7.42
C ALA A 91 7.32 4.16 7.81
N LEU A 92 7.65 4.19 9.10
CA LEU A 92 8.98 3.89 9.61
C LEU A 92 9.37 2.44 9.33
N ASP A 93 8.45 1.51 9.55
CA ASP A 93 8.66 0.09 9.27
C ASP A 93 8.91 -0.12 7.77
N ALA A 94 8.13 0.54 6.90
CA ALA A 94 8.25 0.42 5.46
C ALA A 94 9.56 0.98 4.91
N ILE A 95 9.98 2.16 5.38
CA ILE A 95 11.28 2.76 5.01
C ILE A 95 12.46 1.85 5.44
N ASN A 96 12.27 1.07 6.50
CA ASN A 96 13.27 0.13 7.00
C ASN A 96 13.11 -1.29 6.41
N SER A 97 12.11 -1.53 5.56
CA SER A 97 11.87 -2.82 4.94
C SER A 97 12.96 -3.16 3.92
N ASN A 98 13.09 -4.46 3.63
CA ASN A 98 14.06 -4.95 2.64
C ASN A 98 13.75 -4.38 1.24
N ALA A 99 14.78 -4.28 0.39
CA ALA A 99 14.65 -3.90 -1.02
C ALA A 99 13.71 -4.83 -1.80
N ASP A 100 13.55 -6.09 -1.36
CA ASP A 100 12.63 -7.06 -1.98
C ASP A 100 11.15 -6.72 -1.77
N ASN A 101 10.82 -5.72 -0.93
CA ASN A 101 9.46 -5.18 -0.81
C ASN A 101 9.12 -4.25 -1.99
N VAL A 102 9.03 -4.83 -3.18
CA VAL A 102 8.79 -4.13 -4.46
C VAL A 102 7.52 -3.29 -4.42
N ASN A 103 6.45 -3.78 -3.76
CA ASN A 103 5.19 -3.07 -3.64
C ASN A 103 5.34 -1.70 -2.95
N PHE A 104 6.25 -1.59 -1.98
CA PHE A 104 6.57 -0.31 -1.37
C PHE A 104 7.57 0.51 -2.22
N TRP A 105 8.68 -0.12 -2.63
CA TRP A 105 9.80 0.63 -3.24
C TRP A 105 9.55 1.10 -4.66
N GLU A 106 8.74 0.38 -5.44
CA GLU A 106 8.40 0.73 -6.82
C GLU A 106 7.16 1.64 -6.91
N ASN A 107 6.35 1.71 -5.86
CA ASN A 107 5.17 2.57 -5.80
C ASN A 107 5.53 3.99 -5.33
N GLY A 108 5.61 4.94 -6.27
CA GLY A 108 5.96 6.34 -6.01
C GLY A 108 5.09 7.02 -4.95
N TYR A 109 3.78 6.75 -4.96
CA TYR A 109 2.86 7.35 -3.98
C TYR A 109 3.13 6.86 -2.56
N LEU A 110 3.37 5.56 -2.38
CA LEU A 110 3.67 5.00 -1.06
C LEU A 110 4.96 5.60 -0.49
N ARG A 111 5.97 5.81 -1.33
CA ARG A 111 7.21 6.48 -0.94
C ARG A 111 6.97 7.93 -0.53
N ASP A 112 6.22 8.69 -1.32
CA ASP A 112 5.90 10.09 -1.03
C ASP A 112 5.10 10.22 0.29
N GLU A 113 4.12 9.36 0.50
CA GLU A 113 3.29 9.36 1.71
C GLU A 113 4.10 8.90 2.94
N ALA A 114 4.99 7.92 2.79
CA ALA A 114 5.92 7.52 3.85
C ALA A 114 6.91 8.64 4.18
N ALA A 115 7.45 9.33 3.18
CA ALA A 115 8.34 10.48 3.35
C ALA A 115 7.65 11.64 4.06
N ARG A 116 6.38 11.91 3.72
CA ARG A 116 5.55 12.92 4.38
C ARG A 116 5.33 12.60 5.86
N ARG A 117 5.12 11.32 6.19
CA ARG A 117 4.88 10.86 7.57
C ARG A 117 6.16 10.74 8.39
N GLU A 118 7.28 10.34 7.77
CA GLU A 118 8.57 10.07 8.43
C GLU A 118 9.74 10.83 7.77
N PRO A 119 9.70 12.18 7.73
CA PRO A 119 10.63 12.99 6.92
C PRO A 119 12.08 12.95 7.42
N ARG A 120 12.31 12.63 8.69
CA ARG A 120 13.67 12.48 9.23
C ARG A 120 14.27 11.16 8.78
N ARG A 121 13.50 10.06 8.83
CA ARG A 121 13.98 8.75 8.43
C ARG A 121 14.20 8.68 6.93
N TRP A 122 13.28 9.27 6.16
CA TRP A 122 13.41 9.35 4.71
C TRP A 122 14.74 9.97 4.26
N ARG A 123 15.09 11.14 4.82
CA ARG A 123 16.36 11.82 4.52
C ARG A 123 17.60 10.98 4.88
N LEU A 124 17.55 10.23 5.97
CA LEU A 124 18.64 9.33 6.36
C LEU A 124 18.79 8.19 5.33
N HIS A 125 17.68 7.64 4.85
CA HIS A 125 17.66 6.62 3.83
C HIS A 125 18.23 7.13 2.50
N GLU A 126 17.77 8.31 2.03
CA GLU A 126 18.32 8.96 0.83
C GLU A 126 19.83 9.20 0.93
N ALA A 127 20.30 9.66 2.09
CA ALA A 127 21.73 9.88 2.34
C ALA A 127 22.54 8.57 2.36
N GLU A 128 21.93 7.45 2.73
CA GLU A 128 22.57 6.12 2.67
C GLU A 128 22.66 5.61 1.23
N LEU A 129 21.56 5.70 0.46
CA LEU A 129 21.54 5.34 -0.96
C LEU A 129 22.57 6.16 -1.76
N ALA A 130 22.64 7.47 -1.52
CA ALA A 130 23.63 8.33 -2.16
C ALA A 130 25.06 7.87 -1.83
N ARG A 131 25.35 7.50 -0.57
CA ARG A 131 26.68 7.00 -0.16
C ARG A 131 27.05 5.68 -0.84
N GLN A 132 26.09 4.76 -0.99
CA GLN A 132 26.31 3.50 -1.68
C GLN A 132 26.60 3.73 -3.16
N PHE A 133 25.83 4.59 -3.83
CA PHE A 133 26.07 4.94 -5.23
C PHE A 133 27.47 5.53 -5.47
N HIS A 134 27.93 6.44 -4.60
CA HIS A 134 29.26 7.02 -4.70
C HIS A 134 30.39 5.99 -4.52
N ARG A 135 30.21 4.98 -3.64
CA ARG A 135 31.19 3.90 -3.46
C ARG A 135 31.33 2.98 -4.67
N HIS A 136 30.30 2.87 -5.51
CA HIS A 136 30.34 2.06 -6.73
C HIS A 136 30.96 2.80 -7.92
N LEU A 137 31.23 4.11 -7.80
CA LEU A 137 31.83 4.95 -8.84
C LEU A 137 33.32 5.25 -8.61
N THR A 138 33.87 4.87 -7.45
CA THR A 138 35.28 5.02 -7.06
C THR A 138 35.98 3.68 -7.00
#